data_AF-A0A8K1CF62-F1
#
_entry.id   AF-A0A8K1CF62-F1
#
_cell.length_a   1.000
_cell.length_b   1.000
_cell.length_c   1.000
_cell.angle_alpha   90.00
_cell.angle_beta   90.00
_cell.angle_gamma   90.00
#
_symmetry.space_group_name_H-M   'P 1'
#
loop_
_entity.id
_entity.type
_entity.pdbx_description
1 polymer ?
#
loop_
_entity_poly.entity_id
_entity_poly.type
_entity_poly.pdbx_seq_one_letter_code
_entity_poly.pdbx_strand_id
1 'polypeptide(L)'
;MKRCWKAVPHENASDMSQDEYEDMYSILLYEMTICWDEDLNNAILAKMWQRDAAHHPTINWARFCCSLFYYIEMWVEEITLAEYERIFCYVHLVISGQEHMAASHATSPTAATTFKPTLESFDNALDNDKAMEELHMNFGKSISFNAAEYYQHFGAPSMSTHAFQTTLLQAA
;
A
#
# COMPACT_ATOMS: atom_id res chain seq x y z
N MET A 1 6.30 -7.01 0.96
CA MET A 1 6.32 -7.43 -0.45
C MET A 1 6.71 -8.90 -0.66
N LYS A 2 7.99 -9.30 -0.68
CA LYS A 2 8.35 -10.69 -1.09
C LYS A 2 7.76 -11.76 -0.18
N ARG A 3 7.67 -11.46 1.11
CA ARG A 3 7.01 -12.33 2.09
C ARG A 3 5.51 -12.40 1.86
N CYS A 4 4.84 -11.26 1.61
CA CYS A 4 3.42 -11.20 1.28
C CYS A 4 3.09 -12.06 0.03
N TRP A 5 3.85 -11.91 -1.06
CA TRP A 5 3.65 -12.74 -2.26
C TRP A 5 3.78 -14.22 -1.98
N LYS A 6 4.76 -14.63 -1.16
CA LYS A 6 4.91 -16.04 -0.79
C LYS A 6 3.85 -16.56 0.18
N ALA A 7 3.18 -15.67 0.90
CA ALA A 7 2.16 -16.02 1.88
C ALA A 7 0.77 -16.22 1.25
N VAL A 8 0.51 -15.57 0.12
CA VAL A 8 -0.70 -15.82 -0.67
C VAL A 8 -0.61 -17.23 -1.28
N PRO A 9 -1.66 -18.05 -1.19
CA PRO A 9 -1.76 -19.29 -1.94
C PRO A 9 -1.76 -18.99 -3.44
N HIS A 10 -0.87 -19.65 -4.20
CA HIS A 10 -0.87 -19.57 -5.66
C HIS A 10 -0.92 -20.97 -6.27
N GLU A 11 -1.77 -21.15 -7.28
CA GLU A 11 -1.71 -22.30 -8.17
C GLU A 11 -0.44 -22.25 -9.04
N ASN A 12 -0.04 -21.05 -9.47
CA ASN A 12 1.16 -20.80 -10.24
C ASN A 12 2.10 -19.81 -9.51
N ALA A 13 3.32 -20.24 -9.19
CA ALA A 13 4.27 -19.41 -8.45
C ALA A 13 4.72 -18.12 -9.18
N SER A 14 4.47 -18.00 -10.49
CA SER A 14 4.87 -16.84 -11.30
C SER A 14 3.82 -15.75 -11.40
N ASP A 15 2.55 -16.10 -11.37
CA ASP A 15 1.43 -15.20 -11.66
C ASP A 15 0.25 -15.51 -10.73
N MET A 16 -0.41 -14.45 -10.27
CA MET A 16 -1.62 -14.51 -9.44
C MET A 16 -2.85 -14.30 -10.34
N SER A 17 -3.82 -15.20 -10.24
CA SER A 17 -5.12 -15.12 -10.90
C SER A 17 -6.01 -14.03 -10.27
N GLN A 18 -7.14 -13.74 -10.92
CA GLN A 18 -8.13 -12.82 -10.38
C GLN A 18 -8.71 -13.34 -9.05
N ASP A 19 -9.07 -14.62 -8.99
CA ASP A 19 -9.65 -15.22 -7.78
C ASP A 19 -8.68 -15.14 -6.59
N GLU A 20 -7.39 -15.45 -6.79
CA GLU A 20 -6.37 -15.36 -5.73
C GLU A 20 -6.13 -13.91 -5.28
N TYR A 21 -6.22 -12.95 -6.21
CA TYR A 21 -6.13 -11.53 -5.91
C TYR A 21 -7.34 -11.08 -5.07
N GLU A 22 -8.55 -11.44 -5.51
CA GLU A 22 -9.80 -11.06 -4.87
C GLU A 22 -9.91 -11.68 -3.48
N ASP A 23 -9.55 -12.95 -3.31
CA ASP A 23 -9.49 -13.63 -2.00
C ASP A 23 -8.55 -12.91 -1.03
N MET A 24 -7.32 -12.58 -1.48
CA MET A 24 -6.35 -11.88 -0.64
C MET A 24 -6.86 -10.50 -0.21
N TYR A 25 -7.38 -9.71 -1.16
CA TYR A 25 -7.85 -8.36 -0.84
C TYR A 25 -9.16 -8.37 -0.05
N SER A 26 -10.03 -9.36 -0.23
CA SER A 26 -11.23 -9.56 0.57
C SER A 26 -10.87 -9.76 2.05
N ILE A 27 -9.88 -10.62 2.33
CA ILE A 27 -9.35 -10.83 3.69
C ILE A 27 -8.77 -9.53 4.25
N LEU A 28 -7.97 -8.80 3.46
CA LEU A 28 -7.40 -7.53 3.89
C LEU A 28 -8.48 -6.49 4.19
N LEU A 29 -9.49 -6.36 3.35
CA LEU A 29 -10.59 -5.42 3.56
C LEU A 29 -11.40 -5.80 4.80
N TYR A 30 -11.72 -7.08 4.96
CA TYR A 30 -12.45 -7.58 6.13
C TYR A 30 -11.70 -7.27 7.43
N GLU A 31 -10.39 -7.49 7.46
CA GLU A 31 -9.58 -7.27 8.65
C GLU A 31 -9.22 -5.80 8.87
N MET A 32 -9.18 -4.96 7.83
CA MET A 32 -8.77 -3.56 7.98
C MET A 32 -9.93 -2.56 8.06
N THR A 33 -11.16 -2.99 7.73
CA THR A 33 -12.37 -2.15 7.79
C THR A 33 -13.35 -2.61 8.87
N ILE A 34 -14.43 -1.86 9.04
CA ILE A 34 -15.63 -2.25 9.79
C ILE A 34 -16.88 -2.04 8.93
N CYS A 35 -18.05 -2.46 9.44
CA CYS A 35 -19.33 -2.37 8.72
C CYS A 35 -19.27 -3.13 7.39
N TRP A 36 -18.96 -4.43 7.47
CA TRP A 36 -18.85 -5.30 6.32
C TRP A 36 -20.16 -5.38 5.51
N ASP A 37 -20.02 -5.24 4.20
CA ASP A 37 -21.08 -5.43 3.21
C ASP A 37 -20.49 -6.19 2.03
N GLU A 38 -21.07 -7.36 1.73
CA GLU A 38 -20.53 -8.29 0.74
C GLU A 38 -20.62 -7.76 -0.69
N ASP A 39 -21.73 -7.09 -1.02
CA ASP A 39 -21.95 -6.53 -2.36
C ASP A 39 -21.00 -5.35 -2.62
N LEU A 40 -20.78 -4.53 -1.59
CA LEU A 40 -19.81 -3.44 -1.64
C LEU A 40 -18.37 -3.97 -1.73
N ASN A 41 -18.02 -5.01 -0.98
CA ASN A 41 -16.72 -5.67 -1.08
C ASN A 41 -16.46 -6.14 -2.52
N ASN A 42 -17.42 -6.84 -3.13
CA ASN A 42 -17.32 -7.29 -4.51
C ASN A 42 -17.15 -6.12 -5.50
N ALA A 43 -17.85 -5.01 -5.27
CA ALA A 43 -17.69 -3.80 -6.08
C ALA A 43 -16.29 -3.17 -5.93
N ILE A 44 -15.77 -3.07 -4.70
CA ILE A 44 -14.41 -2.57 -4.41
C ILE A 44 -13.36 -3.46 -5.11
N LEU A 45 -13.47 -4.78 -4.96
CA LEU A 45 -12.56 -5.74 -5.57
C LEU A 45 -12.52 -5.61 -7.10
N ALA A 46 -13.69 -5.47 -7.72
CA ALA A 46 -13.78 -5.22 -9.17
C ALA A 46 -13.07 -3.92 -9.58
N LYS A 47 -13.24 -2.83 -8.81
CA LYS A 47 -12.53 -1.54 -9.05
C LYS A 47 -11.02 -1.71 -8.92
N MET A 48 -10.56 -2.37 -7.85
CA MET A 48 -9.14 -2.59 -7.58
C MET A 48 -8.48 -3.48 -8.64
N TRP A 49 -9.15 -4.57 -9.04
CA TRP A 49 -8.70 -5.44 -10.13
C TRP A 49 -8.57 -4.67 -11.45
N GLN A 50 -9.60 -3.89 -11.82
CA GLN A 50 -9.56 -3.07 -13.03
C GLN A 50 -8.35 -2.11 -13.04
N ARG A 51 -8.01 -1.50 -11.90
CA ARG A 51 -6.83 -0.64 -11.79
C ARG A 51 -5.53 -1.44 -11.94
N ASP A 52 -5.41 -2.55 -11.22
CA ASP A 52 -4.14 -3.26 -11.04
C ASP A 52 -3.77 -4.17 -12.21
N ALA A 53 -4.75 -4.93 -12.67
CA ALA A 53 -4.60 -5.84 -13.80
C ALA A 53 -4.72 -5.07 -15.13
N ALA A 54 -5.53 -4.01 -15.16
CA ALA A 54 -5.88 -3.29 -16.38
C ALA A 54 -6.40 -4.25 -17.47
N HIS A 55 -5.62 -4.48 -18.53
CA HIS A 55 -5.97 -5.41 -19.61
C HIS A 55 -5.30 -6.79 -19.46
N HIS A 56 -4.55 -7.02 -18.38
CA HIS A 56 -3.87 -8.28 -18.15
C HIS A 56 -4.79 -9.27 -17.43
N PRO A 57 -4.76 -10.55 -17.81
CA PRO A 57 -5.60 -11.58 -17.16
C PRO A 57 -5.06 -12.03 -15.79
N THR A 58 -3.80 -11.72 -15.48
CA THR A 58 -3.11 -12.13 -14.26
C THR A 58 -2.19 -11.02 -13.75
N ILE A 59 -1.86 -11.09 -12.46
CA ILE A 59 -0.95 -10.19 -11.76
C ILE A 59 0.40 -10.89 -11.58
N ASN A 60 1.43 -10.39 -12.24
CA ASN A 60 2.80 -10.82 -11.97
C ASN A 60 3.38 -10.12 -10.73
N TRP A 61 4.55 -10.56 -10.30
CA TRP A 61 5.25 -10.01 -9.13
C TRP A 61 5.41 -8.47 -9.14
N ALA A 62 5.73 -7.87 -10.30
CA ALA A 62 5.94 -6.43 -10.38
C ALA A 62 4.62 -5.66 -10.19
N ARG A 63 3.54 -6.10 -10.84
CA ARG A 63 2.20 -5.55 -10.65
C ARG A 63 1.74 -5.70 -9.22
N PHE A 64 1.90 -6.89 -8.63
CA PHE A 64 1.59 -7.14 -7.22
C PHE A 64 2.27 -6.14 -6.29
N CYS A 65 3.55 -5.81 -6.53
CA CYS A 65 4.26 -4.82 -5.71
C CYS A 65 3.62 -3.43 -5.82
N CYS A 66 3.26 -2.99 -7.02
CA CYS A 66 2.57 -1.71 -7.22
C CYS A 66 1.20 -1.71 -6.54
N SER A 67 0.41 -2.76 -6.76
CA SER A 67 -0.93 -2.94 -6.21
C SER A 67 -0.94 -2.90 -4.69
N LEU A 68 -0.06 -3.69 -4.06
CA LEU A 68 0.01 -3.77 -2.61
C LEU A 68 0.58 -2.49 -1.99
N PHE A 69 1.50 -1.81 -2.69
CA PHE A 69 2.03 -0.54 -2.22
C PHE A 69 0.95 0.54 -2.23
N TYR A 70 0.19 0.65 -3.34
CA TYR A 70 -0.96 1.54 -3.41
C TYR A 70 -1.95 1.24 -2.29
N TYR A 71 -2.31 -0.03 -2.10
CA TYR A 71 -3.24 -0.41 -1.04
C TYR A 71 -2.75 0.11 0.31
N ILE A 72 -1.47 -0.05 0.62
CA ILE A 72 -0.85 0.46 1.85
C ILE A 72 -0.92 1.97 1.95
N GLU A 73 -0.70 2.71 0.86
CA GLU A 73 -0.80 4.19 0.85
C GLU A 73 -2.20 4.71 1.21
N MET A 74 -3.25 3.93 0.91
CA MET A 74 -4.62 4.25 1.33
C MET A 74 -4.78 4.23 2.86
N TRP A 75 -3.93 3.49 3.57
CA TRP A 75 -3.96 3.33 5.03
C TRP A 75 -2.94 4.21 5.78
N VAL A 76 -1.97 4.76 5.06
CA VAL A 76 -0.95 5.63 5.66
C VAL A 76 -1.55 7.03 5.86
N GLU A 77 -1.70 7.43 7.11
CA GLU A 77 -2.18 8.78 7.47
C GLU A 77 -1.05 9.82 7.40
N GLU A 78 0.11 9.49 7.97
CA GLU A 78 1.30 10.35 7.96
C GLU A 78 2.41 9.75 7.10
N ILE A 79 2.99 10.56 6.21
CA ILE A 79 4.02 10.10 5.26
C ILE A 79 5.39 9.95 5.94
N THR A 80 5.48 9.01 6.88
CA THR A 80 6.70 8.69 7.63
C THR A 80 7.06 7.22 7.46
N LEU A 81 8.36 6.91 7.48
CA LEU A 81 8.82 5.52 7.35
C LEU A 81 8.19 4.60 8.40
N ALA A 82 8.08 5.07 9.65
CA ALA A 82 7.49 4.32 10.76
C ALA A 82 6.04 3.94 10.49
N GLU A 83 5.26 4.83 9.89
CA GLU A 83 3.85 4.57 9.58
C GLU A 83 3.70 3.57 8.43
N TYR A 84 4.50 3.71 7.37
CA TYR A 84 4.57 2.70 6.31
C TYR A 84 4.96 1.33 6.88
N GLU A 85 6.02 1.26 7.71
CA GLU A 85 6.46 0.01 8.34
C GLU A 85 5.35 -0.62 9.20
N ARG A 86 4.61 0.19 9.96
CA ARG A 86 3.48 -0.25 10.78
C ARG A 86 2.41 -0.91 9.92
N ILE A 87 1.96 -0.24 8.85
CA ILE A 87 0.93 -0.78 7.95
C ILE A 87 1.46 -2.02 7.21
N PHE A 88 2.68 -1.99 6.69
CA PHE A 88 3.30 -3.15 6.03
C PHE A 88 3.35 -4.37 6.94
N CYS A 89 3.72 -4.17 8.21
CA CYS A 89 3.74 -5.25 9.20
C CYS A 89 2.34 -5.82 9.43
N TYR A 90 1.33 -4.95 9.54
CA TYR A 90 -0.04 -5.40 9.76
C TYR A 90 -0.60 -6.18 8.56
N VAL A 91 -0.46 -5.63 7.35
CA VAL A 91 -0.83 -6.31 6.10
C VAL A 91 -0.14 -7.67 5.97
N HIS A 92 1.15 -7.77 6.32
CA HIS A 92 1.86 -9.04 6.31
C HIS A 92 1.30 -10.03 7.34
N LEU A 93 0.95 -9.59 8.55
CA LEU A 93 0.34 -10.44 9.58
C LEU A 93 -0.99 -11.01 9.12
N VAL A 94 -1.82 -10.18 8.47
CA VAL A 94 -3.12 -10.55 7.90
C VAL A 94 -2.96 -11.62 6.83
N ILE A 95 -2.17 -11.34 5.79
CA ILE A 95 -1.96 -12.28 4.68
C ILE A 95 -1.32 -13.59 5.16
N SER A 96 -0.50 -13.55 6.22
CA SER A 96 0.14 -14.75 6.78
C SER A 96 -0.79 -15.57 7.69
N GLY A 97 -2.03 -15.11 7.95
CA GLY A 97 -2.97 -15.76 8.87
C GLY A 97 -2.52 -15.76 10.33
N GLN A 98 -1.64 -14.83 10.73
CA GLN A 98 -1.02 -14.82 12.06
C GLN A 98 -1.76 -13.95 13.10
N GLU A 99 -2.90 -13.37 12.74
CA GLU A 99 -3.63 -12.40 13.56
C GLU A 99 -4.08 -12.97 14.92
N HIS A 100 -4.37 -14.26 15.00
CA HIS A 100 -4.80 -14.93 16.24
C HIS A 100 -3.69 -15.22 17.25
N MET A 101 -2.41 -15.12 16.87
CA MET A 101 -1.30 -15.38 17.80
C MET A 101 -0.99 -14.17 18.70
N ALA A 102 -1.31 -12.95 18.27
CA ALA A 102 -1.08 -11.73 19.06
C ALA A 102 -2.15 -11.52 20.15
N ALA A 103 -3.40 -11.90 19.89
CA ALA A 103 -4.50 -11.80 20.86
C ALA A 103 -4.34 -12.76 22.06
N SER A 104 -3.56 -13.84 21.89
CA SER A 104 -3.36 -14.86 22.93
C SER A 104 -2.23 -14.53 23.92
N HIS A 105 -1.38 -13.54 23.62
CA HIS A 105 -0.20 -13.20 24.40
C HIS A 105 -0.11 -11.72 24.85
N ALA A 106 -1.11 -10.90 24.56
CA ALA A 106 -1.09 -9.48 24.92
C ALA A 106 -1.74 -9.22 26.28
N THR A 107 -0.95 -9.34 27.36
CA THR A 107 -1.22 -8.67 28.66
C THR A 107 -0.72 -7.21 28.67
N SER A 108 -0.59 -6.58 27.51
CA SER A 108 -0.15 -5.17 27.39
C SER A 108 -1.27 -4.30 26.83
N PRO A 109 -1.66 -3.21 27.50
CA PRO A 109 -2.76 -2.32 27.11
C PRO A 109 -2.39 -1.36 25.95
N THR A 110 -1.44 -1.72 25.10
CA THR A 110 -0.99 -0.92 23.95
C THR A 110 -1.55 -1.41 22.61
N ALA A 111 -2.69 -2.10 22.62
CA ALA A 111 -3.55 -2.16 21.45
C ALA A 111 -4.13 -0.76 21.24
N ALA A 112 -3.33 0.16 20.69
CA ALA A 112 -3.81 1.40 20.16
C ALA A 112 -5.00 1.04 19.27
N THR A 113 -6.19 1.47 19.68
CA THR A 113 -7.43 1.37 18.93
C THR A 113 -7.17 2.02 17.58
N THR A 114 -6.70 1.21 16.64
CA THR A 114 -6.45 1.62 15.27
C THR A 114 -7.85 1.88 14.74
N PHE A 115 -8.18 3.15 14.54
CA PHE A 115 -9.47 3.53 13.99
C PHE A 115 -9.58 2.84 12.62
N LYS A 116 -10.43 1.81 12.54
CA LYS A 116 -10.73 1.13 11.28
C LYS A 116 -11.83 1.94 10.60
N PRO A 117 -11.62 2.49 9.40
CA PRO A 117 -12.67 3.13 8.61
C PRO A 117 -13.74 2.10 8.25
N THR A 118 -14.94 2.58 7.91
CA THR A 118 -15.97 1.71 7.33
C THR A 118 -15.55 1.28 5.92
N LEU A 119 -16.06 0.13 5.47
CA LEU A 119 -15.86 -0.32 4.09
C LEU A 119 -16.34 0.71 3.07
N GLU A 120 -17.47 1.38 3.35
CA GLU A 120 -17.99 2.50 2.56
C GLU A 120 -17.03 3.70 2.53
N SER A 121 -16.39 4.03 3.65
CA SER A 121 -15.40 5.11 3.68
C SER A 121 -14.16 4.77 2.85
N PHE A 122 -13.78 3.50 2.78
CA PHE A 122 -12.69 3.04 1.92
C PHE A 122 -13.07 3.12 0.43
N ASP A 123 -14.29 2.70 0.07
CA ASP A 123 -14.79 2.82 -1.31
C ASP A 123 -14.82 4.27 -1.78
N ASN A 124 -15.33 5.17 -0.93
CA ASN A 124 -15.33 6.60 -1.21
C ASN A 124 -13.91 7.16 -1.39
N ALA A 125 -12.93 6.67 -0.61
CA ALA A 125 -11.53 7.08 -0.76
C ALA A 125 -10.94 6.63 -2.11
N LEU A 126 -11.26 5.43 -2.57
CA LEU A 126 -10.87 4.94 -3.90
C LEU A 126 -11.46 5.79 -5.02
N ASP A 127 -12.75 6.12 -4.94
CA ASP A 127 -13.43 6.92 -5.97
C ASP A 127 -12.88 8.35 -6.01
N ASN A 128 -12.55 8.93 -4.85
CA ASN A 128 -11.93 10.25 -4.76
C ASN A 128 -10.52 10.26 -5.38
N ASP A 129 -9.70 9.24 -5.11
CA ASP A 129 -8.36 9.12 -5.67
C ASP A 129 -8.40 9.01 -7.21
N LYS A 130 -9.31 8.18 -7.74
CA LYS A 130 -9.56 8.08 -9.18
C LYS A 130 -9.98 9.42 -9.79
N ALA A 131 -10.87 10.16 -9.13
CA ALA A 131 -11.28 11.48 -9.60
C ALA A 131 -10.12 12.49 -9.60
N MET A 132 -9.22 12.43 -8.61
CA MET A 132 -8.01 13.26 -8.58
C MET A 132 -7.02 12.89 -9.69
N GLU A 133 -6.91 11.61 -10.04
CA GLU A 133 -6.11 11.12 -11.17
C GLU A 133 -6.63 11.64 -12.50
N GLU A 134 -7.94 11.58 -12.71
CA GLU A 134 -8.60 12.11 -13.93
C GLU A 134 -8.43 13.63 -14.06
N LEU A 135 -8.31 14.35 -12.95
CA LEU A 135 -8.03 15.78 -12.92
C LEU A 135 -6.53 16.13 -13.04
N HIS A 136 -5.66 15.12 -13.21
CA HIS A 136 -4.19 15.24 -13.18
C HIS A 136 -3.65 15.92 -11.92
N MET A 137 -4.34 15.76 -10.78
CA MET A 137 -3.95 16.35 -9.49
C MET A 137 -3.17 15.37 -8.61
N ASN A 138 -2.60 14.30 -9.19
CA ASN A 138 -1.89 13.26 -8.46
C ASN A 138 -0.58 13.77 -7.84
N PHE A 139 -0.65 14.12 -6.56
CA PHE A 139 0.48 14.12 -5.67
C PHE A 139 0.45 12.79 -4.93
N GLY A 140 1.16 11.77 -5.43
CA GLY A 140 1.40 10.57 -4.64
C GLY A 140 1.95 10.96 -3.26
N LYS A 141 1.61 10.20 -2.22
CA LYS A 141 2.11 10.42 -0.85
C LYS A 141 3.61 10.07 -0.81
N SER A 142 4.45 10.90 -1.42
CA SER A 142 5.88 10.63 -1.49
C SER A 142 6.52 10.97 -0.15
N ILE A 143 7.17 9.98 0.47
CA ILE A 143 8.07 10.23 1.61
C ILE A 143 9.02 11.33 1.17
N SER A 144 9.12 12.39 1.99
CA SER A 144 10.09 13.46 1.76
C SER A 144 11.48 12.84 1.72
N PHE A 145 12.02 12.64 0.52
CA PHE A 145 13.34 12.06 0.34
C PHE A 145 14.38 13.13 0.64
N ASN A 146 15.02 13.05 1.80
CA ASN A 146 16.14 13.91 2.15
C ASN A 146 17.40 13.40 1.42
N ALA A 147 17.59 13.86 0.18
CA ALA A 147 18.74 13.50 -0.64
C ALA A 147 20.08 13.82 0.04
N ALA A 148 20.13 14.86 0.88
CA ALA A 148 21.35 15.26 1.59
C ALA A 148 21.73 14.25 2.67
N GLU A 149 20.75 13.78 3.44
CA GLU A 149 20.94 12.77 4.49
C GLU A 149 21.29 11.40 3.91
N TYR A 150 20.61 10.99 2.82
CA TYR A 150 20.97 9.79 2.07
C TYR A 150 22.41 9.86 1.52
N TYR A 151 22.83 11.00 0.98
CA TYR A 151 24.18 11.20 0.49
C TYR A 151 25.22 11.18 1.61
N GLN A 152 24.91 11.74 2.78
CA GLN A 152 25.81 11.69 3.94
C GLN A 152 25.98 10.27 4.48
N HIS A 153 24.93 9.45 4.44
CA HIS A 153 24.96 8.08 4.97
C HIS A 153 25.49 7.04 3.97
N PHE A 154 25.25 7.22 2.67
CA PHE A 154 25.54 6.19 1.65
C PHE A 154 26.33 6.71 0.44
N GLY A 155 26.57 8.02 0.34
CA GLY A 155 27.41 8.60 -0.70
C GLY A 155 28.87 8.21 -0.48
N ALA A 156 29.49 7.60 -1.49
CA ALA A 156 30.92 7.30 -1.45
C ALA A 156 31.74 8.60 -1.37
N PRO A 157 32.87 8.64 -0.64
CA PRO A 157 33.62 9.88 -0.39
C PRO A 157 34.26 10.55 -1.62
N SER A 158 34.13 9.97 -2.83
CA SER A 158 34.94 10.35 -3.99
C SER A 158 34.18 11.07 -5.12
N MET A 159 32.91 11.43 -4.96
CA MET A 159 32.23 12.28 -5.94
C MET A 159 32.05 13.71 -5.40
N SER A 160 32.71 14.65 -6.07
CA SER A 160 32.63 16.07 -5.74
C SER A 160 31.26 16.64 -6.11
N THR A 161 30.70 17.40 -5.18
CA THR A 161 29.46 18.17 -5.29
C THR A 161 29.63 19.35 -6.26
N HIS A 162 29.67 19.07 -7.56
CA HIS A 162 29.63 20.10 -8.59
C HIS A 162 28.62 19.75 -9.69
N ALA A 163 27.33 19.64 -9.33
CA ALA A 163 26.24 19.75 -10.30
C ALA A 163 24.87 19.85 -9.62
N PHE A 164 24.63 20.88 -8.81
CA PHE A 164 23.27 21.36 -8.53
C PHE A 164 23.28 22.88 -8.36
N GLN A 165 23.78 23.57 -9.40
CA GLN A 165 23.31 24.92 -9.72
C GLN A 165 22.39 24.79 -10.93
N THR A 166 21.15 24.39 -10.67
CA THR A 166 20.07 24.62 -11.63
C THR A 166 19.47 25.97 -11.29
N THR A 167 19.69 26.89 -12.22
CA THR A 167 19.26 28.28 -12.29
C THR A 167 17.81 28.46 -11.84
N LEU A 168 17.63 29.16 -10.72
CA LEU A 168 16.35 29.66 -10.23
C LEU A 168 16.47 31.18 -10.12
N LEU A 169 16.29 31.87 -11.26
CA LEU A 169 16.18 33.32 -11.42
C LEU A 169 15.87 33.57 -12.91
N GLN A 170 14.86 34.27 -13.38
CA GLN A 170 13.74 35.01 -12.80
C GLN A 170 12.82 35.33 -14.00
N ALA A 171 11.51 35.15 -13.86
CA ALA A 171 10.54 35.86 -14.67
C ALA A 171 10.23 37.18 -13.94
N ALA A 172 10.70 38.29 -14.49
CA ALA A 172 10.19 39.66 -14.33
C ALA A 172 10.82 40.54 -15.42
#